data_AF-A0A4Y2HY14-F1
#
_entry.id   AF-A0A4Y2HY14-F1
#
_cell.length_a   1.000
_cell.length_b   1.000
_cell.length_c   1.000
_cell.angle_alpha   90.00
_cell.angle_beta   90.00
_cell.angle_gamma   90.00
#
_symmetry.space_group_name_H-M   'P 1'
#
loop_
_entity.id
_entity.type
_entity.pdbx_description
1 polymer ?
#
loop_
_entity_poly.entity_id
_entity_poly.type
_entity_poly.pdbx_seq_one_letter_code
_entity_poly.pdbx_strand_id
1 'polypeptide(L)'
;MSSRWCGVKIPTLARPTQKGCKAGRGPVGRPPPACGGRDLLGTIKKMIQALPEQGQNTWGSQSDVKHFSALEKNKTHSMAEQSAEIPSQFIDGVRVNLMYDADCVRSAINYKPRPDDVFISTYPKCGTTWAQHILLLIFRHGEPLESQMTFFTAAPFLEIAGAKGAESMPRPGALKTHLPFRVIPWSDEAKYVYLTRNPKDCCVSYYHHMKDLPFHGFAGDFNNFFELFISGNVDFGDYFDHVLEWYEHRNDPNVLFMTYEEMKEDPEAAILKMASFIGEEQYAKPLREDPAKLKNVLEYSSFKHMKVAFNTGMDKLFHMTEEDLSKIDFPDEVKKLFARLKENVPQVSAPPPTNFVRKGIIGDWKNHFTEEQSKRLDEKFAERMQGTELESLWKKYM
;
A
#
# COMPACT_ATOMS: atom_id res chain seq x y z
N MET A 1 32.05 -2.45 42.38
CA MET A 1 31.48 -1.23 41.77
C MET A 1 30.17 -1.61 41.13
N SER A 2 29.08 -1.14 41.71
CA SER A 2 27.69 -1.43 41.34
C SER A 2 27.10 -0.12 40.85
N SER A 3 26.43 -0.13 39.71
CA SER A 3 25.37 0.84 39.43
C SER A 3 24.24 0.12 38.70
N ARG A 4 23.15 -0.02 39.45
CA ARG A 4 21.88 -0.66 39.12
C ARG A 4 21.15 0.20 38.10
N TRP A 5 20.65 -0.41 37.03
CA TRP A 5 19.69 0.20 36.13
C TRP A 5 18.29 0.05 36.74
N CYS A 6 17.66 1.17 37.08
CA CYS A 6 16.24 1.21 37.41
C CYS A 6 15.43 1.05 36.13
N GLY A 7 14.69 -0.06 36.06
CA GLY A 7 13.78 -0.36 34.97
C GLY A 7 12.55 0.54 34.99
N VAL A 8 12.27 1.18 33.86
CA VAL A 8 10.92 1.60 33.49
C VAL A 8 10.28 0.41 32.80
N LYS A 9 9.38 -0.30 33.50
CA LYS A 9 8.53 -1.34 32.91
C LYS A 9 7.42 -0.66 32.11
N ILE A 10 7.52 -0.70 30.80
CA ILE A 10 6.36 -0.50 29.92
C ILE A 10 5.53 -1.79 30.00
N PRO A 11 4.20 -1.74 30.23
CA PRO A 11 3.39 -2.95 30.31
C PRO A 11 3.36 -3.63 28.94
N THR A 12 4.00 -4.80 28.82
CA THR A 12 3.76 -5.72 27.72
C THR A 12 2.33 -6.26 27.86
N LEU A 13 1.44 -5.83 26.96
CA LEU A 13 0.16 -6.53 26.76
C LEU A 13 0.49 -7.90 26.17
N ALA A 14 0.56 -8.90 27.04
CA ALA A 14 0.74 -10.29 26.65
C ALA A 14 -0.42 -10.71 25.74
N ARG A 15 -0.12 -11.06 24.47
CA ARG A 15 -1.08 -11.71 23.58
C ARG A 15 -1.33 -13.14 24.07
N PRO A 16 -2.58 -13.64 24.08
CA PRO A 16 -2.85 -15.03 24.47
C PRO A 16 -2.24 -16.01 23.47
N THR A 17 -1.33 -16.87 23.93
CA THR A 17 -0.82 -18.01 23.16
C THR A 17 -1.94 -19.06 22.98
N GLN A 18 -2.33 -19.38 21.75
CA GLN A 18 -3.25 -20.49 21.47
C GLN A 18 -2.47 -21.78 21.17
N LYS A 19 -2.63 -22.77 22.05
CA LYS A 19 -2.18 -24.15 21.87
C LYS A 19 -3.04 -24.85 20.82
N GLY A 20 -2.36 -25.55 19.91
CA GLY A 20 -2.95 -26.16 18.72
C GLY A 20 -3.96 -27.29 18.98
N CYS A 21 -4.91 -27.40 18.05
CA CYS A 21 -5.76 -28.58 17.88
C CYS A 21 -5.41 -29.29 16.57
N LYS A 22 -5.10 -30.58 16.69
CA LYS A 22 -4.90 -31.51 15.57
C LYS A 22 -6.26 -32.01 15.08
N ALA A 23 -6.49 -31.95 13.77
CA ALA A 23 -7.44 -32.78 13.02
C ALA A 23 -6.77 -33.01 11.65
N GLY A 24 -6.60 -34.20 11.08
CA GLY A 24 -7.45 -35.38 11.02
C GLY A 24 -7.67 -35.64 9.52
N ARG A 25 -6.79 -36.43 8.88
CA ARG A 25 -6.80 -36.68 7.42
C ARG A 25 -7.90 -37.69 7.05
N GLY A 26 -8.66 -37.37 5.99
CA GLY A 26 -9.56 -38.29 5.27
C GLY A 26 -9.32 -38.19 3.75
N PRO A 27 -9.64 -39.22 2.94
CA PRO A 27 -8.95 -39.50 1.68
C PRO A 27 -9.54 -38.84 0.43
N VAL A 28 -8.66 -38.82 -0.58
CA VAL A 28 -8.73 -38.22 -1.92
C VAL A 28 -9.76 -38.90 -2.83
N GLY A 29 -10.60 -38.10 -3.50
CA GLY A 29 -11.50 -38.52 -4.60
C GLY A 29 -11.06 -37.94 -5.95
N ARG A 30 -11.12 -38.76 -7.01
CA ARG A 30 -10.69 -38.48 -8.40
C ARG A 30 -11.59 -37.47 -9.13
N PRO A 31 -11.09 -36.78 -10.18
CA PRO A 31 -11.88 -35.83 -10.98
C PRO A 31 -12.68 -36.52 -12.11
N PRO A 32 -13.82 -35.94 -12.55
CA PRO A 32 -14.50 -36.32 -13.78
C PRO A 32 -14.01 -35.51 -15.02
N PRO A 33 -14.32 -35.96 -16.26
CA PRO A 33 -13.55 -35.66 -17.46
C PRO A 33 -13.96 -34.37 -18.19
N ALA A 34 -13.03 -33.90 -19.01
CA ALA A 34 -13.15 -32.75 -19.91
C ALA A 34 -14.23 -32.92 -20.99
N CYS A 35 -14.89 -31.82 -21.36
CA CYS A 35 -15.74 -31.74 -22.54
C CYS A 35 -15.53 -30.40 -23.27
N GLY A 36 -15.01 -30.50 -24.50
CA GLY A 36 -15.58 -29.89 -25.71
C GLY A 36 -15.57 -28.38 -25.85
N GLY A 37 -14.56 -27.87 -26.57
CA GLY A 37 -14.56 -26.52 -27.12
C GLY A 37 -15.70 -26.30 -28.12
N ARG A 38 -16.22 -25.06 -28.14
CA ARG A 38 -16.99 -24.53 -29.27
C ARG A 38 -16.51 -23.12 -29.60
N ASP A 39 -16.21 -23.01 -30.88
CA ASP A 39 -15.83 -21.89 -31.72
C ASP A 39 -16.55 -20.57 -31.40
N LEU A 40 -15.77 -19.56 -30.99
CA LEU A 40 -16.22 -18.23 -30.59
C LEU A 40 -16.26 -17.22 -31.77
N LEU A 41 -15.93 -17.64 -33.00
CA LEU A 41 -15.81 -16.74 -34.15
C LEU A 41 -17.05 -16.69 -35.06
N GLY A 42 -18.07 -17.51 -34.79
CA GLY A 42 -19.33 -17.55 -35.57
C GLY A 42 -20.44 -16.60 -35.11
N THR A 43 -20.41 -16.11 -33.87
CA THR A 43 -21.55 -15.39 -33.26
C THR A 43 -21.43 -13.86 -33.37
N ILE A 44 -20.24 -13.33 -33.64
CA ILE A 44 -19.98 -11.88 -33.66
C ILE A 44 -20.43 -11.20 -34.98
N LYS A 45 -20.83 -11.97 -36.01
CA LYS A 45 -21.14 -11.43 -37.35
C LYS A 45 -22.62 -11.12 -37.63
N LYS A 46 -23.49 -11.08 -36.61
CA LYS A 46 -24.95 -10.84 -36.79
C LYS A 46 -25.55 -9.62 -36.06
N MET A 47 -24.74 -8.74 -35.47
CA MET A 47 -25.25 -7.52 -34.80
C MET A 47 -24.63 -6.22 -35.34
N ILE A 48 -24.45 -6.12 -36.66
CA ILE A 48 -24.20 -4.85 -37.34
C ILE A 48 -25.15 -4.75 -38.52
N GLN A 49 -26.36 -4.23 -38.28
CA GLN A 49 -27.26 -3.57 -39.23
C GLN A 49 -28.65 -3.43 -38.59
N ALA A 50 -28.89 -2.31 -37.89
CA ALA A 50 -30.20 -1.69 -37.72
C ALA A 50 -30.03 -0.40 -36.90
N LEU A 51 -29.75 0.71 -37.58
CA LEU A 51 -30.16 2.02 -37.08
C LEU A 51 -31.32 2.48 -37.96
N PRO A 52 -32.33 3.11 -37.36
CA PRO A 52 -32.84 4.32 -37.98
C PRO A 52 -32.85 5.52 -37.04
N GLU A 53 -32.74 6.64 -37.71
CA GLU A 53 -32.59 8.02 -37.25
C GLU A 53 -33.89 8.64 -36.68
N GLN A 54 -33.65 9.68 -35.86
CA GLN A 54 -34.44 10.91 -35.66
C GLN A 54 -35.83 10.87 -35.00
N GLY A 55 -36.02 11.86 -34.10
CA GLY A 55 -37.34 12.31 -33.66
C GLY A 55 -37.32 13.12 -32.37
N GLN A 56 -37.43 14.44 -32.49
CA GLN A 56 -37.69 15.41 -31.43
C GLN A 56 -38.90 15.02 -30.56
N ASN A 57 -38.92 15.43 -29.28
CA ASN A 57 -40.08 16.11 -28.67
C ASN A 57 -39.77 16.65 -27.27
N THR A 58 -40.42 17.78 -27.01
CA THR A 58 -40.26 18.77 -25.96
C THR A 58 -41.18 18.58 -24.74
N TRP A 59 -40.72 19.07 -23.59
CA TRP A 59 -41.42 19.64 -22.42
C TRP A 59 -42.61 18.91 -21.77
N GLY A 60 -42.44 18.60 -20.47
CA GLY A 60 -43.50 18.26 -19.52
C GLY A 60 -43.15 18.80 -18.13
N SER A 61 -44.13 19.42 -17.48
CA SER A 61 -44.12 20.44 -16.43
C SER A 61 -43.62 20.07 -15.02
N GLN A 62 -43.20 21.12 -14.29
CA GLN A 62 -43.14 21.21 -12.82
C GLN A 62 -44.47 20.84 -12.15
N SER A 63 -44.42 20.03 -11.10
CA SER A 63 -45.14 20.24 -9.83
C SER A 63 -44.75 19.16 -8.80
N ASP A 64 -44.90 19.52 -7.53
CA ASP A 64 -44.90 18.67 -6.33
C ASP A 64 -43.59 18.43 -5.58
N VAL A 65 -43.14 19.54 -4.97
CA VAL A 65 -42.44 19.54 -3.68
C VAL A 65 -43.47 19.34 -2.57
N LYS A 66 -43.22 18.38 -1.67
CA LYS A 66 -43.33 18.46 -0.18
C LYS A 66 -43.74 17.11 0.43
N HIS A 67 -42.77 16.39 1.00
CA HIS A 67 -42.77 15.91 2.40
C HIS A 67 -41.69 14.83 2.55
N PHE A 68 -40.54 15.19 3.11
CA PHE A 68 -39.81 14.38 4.09
C PHE A 68 -38.76 15.29 4.74
N SER A 69 -39.23 16.19 5.61
CA SER A 69 -38.36 16.90 6.55
C SER A 69 -38.25 16.07 7.82
N ALA A 70 -37.05 15.54 8.10
CA ALA A 70 -36.47 15.38 9.43
C ALA A 70 -35.37 14.31 9.37
N LEU A 71 -34.25 14.63 8.70
CA LEU A 71 -32.92 14.01 8.88
C LEU A 71 -31.82 14.77 8.10
N GLU A 72 -32.19 15.70 7.22
CA GLU A 72 -31.24 16.48 6.39
C GLU A 72 -30.75 17.81 7.02
N LYS A 73 -30.72 17.95 8.36
CA LYS A 73 -30.16 19.16 8.98
C LYS A 73 -28.63 19.12 9.19
N ASN A 74 -27.94 18.08 8.71
CA ASN A 74 -26.47 17.96 8.81
C ASN A 74 -25.74 17.78 7.47
N LYS A 75 -26.33 18.13 6.31
CA LYS A 75 -25.64 18.02 5.01
C LYS A 75 -25.72 19.27 4.13
N THR A 76 -25.51 20.43 4.73
CA THR A 76 -25.01 21.60 4.00
C THR A 76 -23.56 21.84 4.42
N HIS A 77 -22.65 21.00 3.92
CA HIS A 77 -21.30 21.52 3.71
C HIS A 77 -21.42 22.47 2.52
N SER A 78 -21.30 23.77 2.81
CA SER A 78 -20.87 24.76 1.84
C SER A 78 -19.63 24.25 1.11
N MET A 79 -19.32 24.79 -0.07
CA MET A 79 -18.03 24.57 -0.71
C MET A 79 -16.92 24.79 0.32
N ALA A 80 -16.36 23.68 0.80
CA ALA A 80 -15.74 23.63 2.11
C ALA A 80 -14.43 24.40 2.10
N GLU A 81 -14.18 25.17 3.16
CA GLU A 81 -12.85 25.64 3.50
C GLU A 81 -11.88 24.47 3.39
N GLN A 82 -10.90 24.61 2.49
CA GLN A 82 -9.84 23.63 2.30
C GLN A 82 -9.07 23.47 3.61
N SER A 83 -9.27 22.35 4.30
CA SER A 83 -8.65 22.11 5.60
C SER A 83 -7.17 21.76 5.44
N ALA A 84 -6.34 22.32 6.33
CA ALA A 84 -4.96 21.92 6.52
C ALA A 84 -4.83 20.56 7.26
N GLU A 85 -5.94 19.94 7.63
CA GLU A 85 -5.98 18.62 8.28
C GLU A 85 -6.20 17.48 7.27
N ILE A 86 -5.86 16.26 7.68
CA ILE A 86 -6.15 15.04 6.92
C ILE A 86 -7.44 14.41 7.49
N PRO A 87 -8.51 14.27 6.68
CA PRO A 87 -9.72 13.55 7.08
C PRO A 87 -9.38 12.13 7.54
N SER A 88 -9.63 11.83 8.81
CA SER A 88 -9.14 10.61 9.44
C SER A 88 -10.12 10.03 10.43
N GLN A 89 -9.97 8.73 10.68
CA GLN A 89 -10.71 7.93 11.65
C GLN A 89 -9.74 7.00 12.38
N PHE A 90 -10.17 6.48 13.52
CA PHE A 90 -9.46 5.42 14.24
C PHE A 90 -10.23 4.12 14.12
N ILE A 91 -9.59 3.09 13.57
CA ILE A 91 -10.13 1.73 13.50
C ILE A 91 -9.18 0.84 14.31
N ASP A 92 -9.68 0.31 15.42
CA ASP A 92 -8.95 -0.59 16.34
C ASP A 92 -7.54 -0.06 16.74
N GLY A 93 -7.45 1.25 17.01
CA GLY A 93 -6.22 1.91 17.44
C GLY A 93 -5.26 2.31 16.29
N VAL A 94 -5.69 2.16 15.04
CA VAL A 94 -4.96 2.62 13.85
C VAL A 94 -5.62 3.87 13.29
N ARG A 95 -4.86 4.96 13.18
CA ARG A 95 -5.27 6.19 12.50
C ARG A 95 -5.20 5.96 10.99
N VAL A 96 -6.30 6.10 10.28
CA VAL A 96 -6.35 5.96 8.82
C VAL A 96 -7.30 6.99 8.22
N ASN A 97 -7.13 7.28 6.93
CA ASN A 97 -7.99 8.20 6.20
C ASN A 97 -9.45 7.70 6.12
N LEU A 98 -10.40 8.60 5.92
CA LEU A 98 -11.82 8.25 5.73
C LEU A 98 -12.08 7.33 4.50
N MET A 99 -11.16 7.25 3.55
CA MET A 99 -11.24 6.33 2.41
C MET A 99 -11.19 4.83 2.80
N TYR A 100 -10.62 4.52 3.97
CA TYR A 100 -10.50 3.14 4.43
C TYR A 100 -11.82 2.64 5.00
N ASP A 101 -12.18 1.43 4.58
CA ASP A 101 -13.35 0.73 5.09
C ASP A 101 -13.04 0.06 6.42
N ALA A 102 -13.85 0.34 7.43
CA ALA A 102 -13.63 -0.19 8.77
C ALA A 102 -13.63 -1.73 8.80
N ASP A 103 -14.48 -2.40 8.00
CA ASP A 103 -14.53 -3.85 7.98
C ASP A 103 -13.32 -4.43 7.23
N CYS A 104 -12.86 -3.78 6.16
CA CYS A 104 -11.60 -4.15 5.51
C CYS A 104 -10.42 -4.04 6.48
N VAL A 105 -10.26 -2.91 7.18
CA VAL A 105 -9.15 -2.71 8.13
C VAL A 105 -9.23 -3.69 9.30
N ARG A 106 -10.41 -3.92 9.88
CA ARG A 106 -10.56 -4.92 10.96
C ARG A 106 -10.26 -6.33 10.47
N SER A 107 -10.73 -6.71 9.28
CA SER A 107 -10.42 -8.02 8.71
C SER A 107 -8.93 -8.16 8.38
N ALA A 108 -8.28 -7.09 7.95
CA ALA A 108 -6.83 -7.03 7.75
C ALA A 108 -6.08 -7.32 9.05
N ILE A 109 -6.39 -6.60 10.13
CA ILE A 109 -5.78 -6.79 11.47
C ILE A 109 -5.99 -8.22 11.99
N ASN A 110 -7.16 -8.81 11.70
CA ASN A 110 -7.54 -10.14 12.19
C ASN A 110 -7.17 -11.29 11.24
N TYR A 111 -6.58 -11.00 10.08
CA TYR A 111 -6.15 -12.00 9.11
C TYR A 111 -5.23 -13.03 9.79
N LYS A 112 -5.33 -14.28 9.35
CA LYS A 112 -4.49 -15.38 9.86
C LYS A 112 -3.43 -15.68 8.81
N PRO A 113 -2.17 -15.24 9.02
CA PRO A 113 -1.11 -15.47 8.06
C PRO A 113 -0.91 -16.96 7.79
N ARG A 114 -0.63 -17.28 6.53
CA ARG A 114 -0.26 -18.62 6.07
C ARG A 114 1.27 -18.78 6.08
N PRO A 115 1.79 -20.01 6.19
CA PRO A 115 3.25 -20.24 6.16
C PRO A 115 3.95 -19.77 4.87
N ASP A 116 3.22 -19.65 3.76
CA ASP A 116 3.73 -19.18 2.48
C ASP A 116 3.50 -17.68 2.23
N ASP A 117 2.90 -16.96 3.19
CA ASP A 117 2.71 -15.52 3.07
C ASP A 117 4.02 -14.76 3.25
N VAL A 118 4.25 -13.81 2.35
CA VAL A 118 5.30 -12.79 2.46
C VAL A 118 4.63 -11.44 2.62
N PHE A 119 4.90 -10.73 3.72
CA PHE A 119 4.42 -9.38 3.96
C PHE A 119 5.47 -8.36 3.53
N ILE A 120 5.01 -7.29 2.91
CA ILE A 120 5.77 -6.07 2.65
C ILE A 120 5.20 -5.02 3.59
N SER A 121 5.89 -4.84 4.72
CA SER A 121 5.50 -3.90 5.75
C SER A 121 6.36 -2.65 5.65
N THR A 122 5.75 -1.47 5.56
CA THR A 122 6.51 -0.22 5.54
C THR A 122 5.71 0.87 6.23
N TYR A 123 6.36 1.83 6.86
CA TYR A 123 5.70 3.13 7.02
C TYR A 123 5.40 3.71 5.62
N PRO A 124 4.30 4.45 5.40
CA PRO A 124 3.99 5.02 4.10
C PRO A 124 5.21 5.74 3.49
N LYS A 125 5.41 5.54 2.18
CA LYS A 125 6.45 6.23 1.37
C LYS A 125 7.90 5.81 1.62
N CYS A 126 8.13 4.69 2.30
CA CYS A 126 9.45 4.10 2.49
C CYS A 126 9.89 3.11 1.37
N GLY A 127 9.30 3.19 0.16
CA GLY A 127 9.69 2.34 -0.98
C GLY A 127 8.81 1.11 -1.23
N THR A 128 7.61 1.07 -0.64
CA THR A 128 6.66 -0.06 -0.73
C THR A 128 6.43 -0.55 -2.16
N THR A 129 6.11 0.36 -3.09
CA THR A 129 5.84 -0.01 -4.50
C THR A 129 7.06 -0.63 -5.16
N TRP A 130 8.27 -0.16 -4.83
CA TRP A 130 9.50 -0.71 -5.38
C TRP A 130 9.74 -2.12 -4.87
N ALA A 131 9.53 -2.36 -3.58
CA ALA A 131 9.64 -3.68 -2.96
C ALA A 131 8.58 -4.67 -3.47
N GLN A 132 7.33 -4.23 -3.63
CA GLN A 132 6.28 -5.03 -4.28
C GLN A 132 6.73 -5.46 -5.68
N HIS A 133 7.23 -4.51 -6.48
CA HIS A 133 7.65 -4.81 -7.84
C HIS A 133 8.84 -5.77 -7.88
N ILE A 134 9.85 -5.56 -7.02
CA ILE A 134 11.01 -6.45 -6.88
C ILE A 134 10.56 -7.86 -6.49
N LEU A 135 9.77 -8.02 -5.42
CA LEU A 135 9.36 -9.34 -4.93
C LEU A 135 8.49 -10.08 -5.96
N LEU A 136 7.57 -9.38 -6.63
CA LEU A 136 6.78 -9.98 -7.70
C LEU A 136 7.64 -10.43 -8.89
N LEU A 137 8.66 -9.66 -9.27
CA LEU A 137 9.62 -10.07 -10.31
C LEU A 137 10.48 -11.25 -9.85
N ILE A 138 10.90 -11.29 -8.58
CA ILE A 138 11.64 -12.42 -8.00
C ILE A 138 10.78 -13.69 -8.03
N PHE A 139 9.51 -13.61 -7.61
CA PHE A 139 8.56 -14.74 -7.65
C PHE A 139 8.33 -15.27 -9.06
N ARG A 140 8.49 -14.41 -10.06
CA ARG A 140 8.34 -14.72 -11.49
C ARG A 140 9.67 -14.98 -12.18
N HIS A 141 10.76 -15.15 -11.42
CA HIS A 141 12.09 -15.43 -11.95
C HIS A 141 12.57 -14.41 -13.00
N GLY A 142 12.23 -13.13 -12.83
CA GLY A 142 12.59 -12.04 -13.74
C GLY A 142 11.60 -11.77 -14.87
N GLU A 143 10.52 -12.56 -15.00
CA GLU A 143 9.49 -12.29 -16.02
C GLU A 143 8.63 -11.08 -15.65
N PRO A 144 8.38 -10.15 -16.59
CA PRO A 144 7.64 -8.93 -16.33
C PRO A 144 6.18 -9.21 -15.95
N LEU A 145 5.56 -8.23 -15.28
CA LEU A 145 4.13 -8.23 -15.00
C LEU A 145 3.36 -7.86 -16.27
N GLU A 146 2.25 -8.55 -16.52
CA GLU A 146 1.44 -8.35 -17.74
C GLU A 146 0.63 -7.06 -17.67
N SER A 147 0.28 -6.61 -16.45
CA SER A 147 -0.54 -5.43 -16.23
C SER A 147 -0.43 -4.88 -14.81
N GLN A 148 -0.94 -3.66 -14.62
CA GLN A 148 -1.14 -3.10 -13.28
C GLN A 148 -2.14 -3.91 -12.44
N MET A 149 -3.10 -4.58 -13.09
CA MET A 149 -4.00 -5.49 -12.37
C MET A 149 -3.27 -6.70 -11.82
N THR A 150 -2.32 -7.27 -12.56
CA THR A 150 -1.44 -8.32 -12.03
C THR A 150 -0.69 -7.81 -10.80
N PHE A 151 -0.15 -6.58 -10.85
CA PHE A 151 0.55 -5.96 -9.72
C PHE A 151 -0.35 -5.85 -8.47
N PHE A 152 -1.55 -5.27 -8.59
CA PHE A 152 -2.44 -5.07 -7.45
C PHE A 152 -3.02 -6.36 -6.89
N THR A 153 -3.28 -7.35 -7.74
CA THR A 153 -3.88 -8.62 -7.30
C THR A 153 -2.85 -9.59 -6.72
N ALA A 154 -1.62 -9.61 -7.24
CA ALA A 154 -0.53 -10.43 -6.71
C ALA A 154 0.17 -9.80 -5.49
N ALA A 155 -0.02 -8.49 -5.27
CA ALA A 155 0.42 -7.82 -4.05
C ALA A 155 -0.65 -6.88 -3.46
N PRO A 156 -1.77 -7.42 -2.95
CA PRO A 156 -2.89 -6.61 -2.47
C PRO A 156 -2.51 -5.80 -1.24
N PHE A 157 -3.08 -4.60 -1.13
CA PHE A 157 -2.95 -3.75 0.04
C PHE A 157 -3.99 -4.19 1.09
N LEU A 158 -3.52 -4.81 2.16
CA LEU A 158 -4.36 -5.58 3.09
C LEU A 158 -5.47 -4.74 3.72
N GLU A 159 -5.19 -3.49 4.09
CA GLU A 159 -6.11 -2.55 4.73
C GLU A 159 -7.22 -2.07 3.79
N ILE A 160 -6.99 -2.19 2.48
CA ILE A 160 -7.97 -1.86 1.44
C ILE A 160 -8.76 -3.09 1.03
N ALA A 161 -8.06 -4.21 0.80
CA ALA A 161 -8.63 -5.43 0.27
C ALA A 161 -9.20 -6.37 1.35
N GLY A 162 -8.89 -6.11 2.62
CA GLY A 162 -9.22 -6.98 3.75
C GLY A 162 -8.57 -8.35 3.68
N ALA A 163 -8.96 -9.24 4.60
CA ALA A 163 -8.53 -10.63 4.62
C ALA A 163 -8.87 -11.37 3.31
N LYS A 164 -10.04 -11.08 2.71
CA LYS A 164 -10.48 -11.71 1.45
C LYS A 164 -9.49 -11.46 0.31
N GLY A 165 -8.94 -10.25 0.20
CA GLY A 165 -7.90 -9.95 -0.78
C GLY A 165 -6.65 -10.81 -0.61
N ALA A 166 -6.22 -11.04 0.63
CA ALA A 166 -5.10 -11.92 0.93
C ALA A 166 -5.40 -13.40 0.62
N GLU A 167 -6.64 -13.83 0.91
CA GLU A 167 -7.11 -15.19 0.67
C GLU A 167 -7.22 -15.53 -0.81
N SER A 168 -7.64 -14.56 -1.64
CA SER A 168 -7.81 -14.71 -3.10
C SER A 168 -6.56 -14.35 -3.91
N MET A 169 -5.52 -13.79 -3.29
CA MET A 169 -4.27 -13.39 -3.96
C MET A 169 -3.65 -14.60 -4.71
N PRO A 170 -3.27 -14.44 -6.00
CA PRO A 170 -2.48 -15.43 -6.72
C PRO A 170 -1.17 -15.72 -6.00
N ARG A 171 -0.77 -16.99 -5.92
CA ARG A 171 0.44 -17.43 -5.21
C ARG A 171 1.46 -18.06 -6.16
N PRO A 172 2.78 -17.83 -5.97
CA PRO A 172 3.39 -16.96 -4.94
C PRO A 172 3.09 -15.46 -5.15
N GLY A 173 2.99 -14.71 -4.05
CA GLY A 173 2.63 -13.29 -4.02
C GLY A 173 3.05 -12.65 -2.69
N ALA A 174 2.81 -11.34 -2.51
CA ALA A 174 3.20 -10.64 -1.29
C ALA A 174 2.16 -9.62 -0.80
N LEU A 175 1.78 -9.70 0.47
CA LEU A 175 0.79 -8.81 1.07
C LEU A 175 1.42 -7.46 1.44
N LYS A 176 0.94 -6.37 0.82
CA LYS A 176 1.34 -5.02 1.21
C LYS A 176 0.59 -4.60 2.47
N THR A 177 1.28 -3.95 3.40
CA THR A 177 0.66 -3.28 4.56
C THR A 177 1.47 -2.10 5.07
N HIS A 178 0.77 -1.15 5.69
CA HIS A 178 1.30 -0.04 6.49
C HIS A 178 0.88 -0.14 7.96
N LEU A 179 0.30 -1.28 8.39
CA LEU A 179 -0.04 -1.50 9.78
C LEU A 179 1.23 -1.47 10.65
N PRO A 180 1.20 -0.75 11.77
CA PRO A 180 2.29 -0.81 12.74
C PRO A 180 2.38 -2.21 13.35
N PHE A 181 3.57 -2.59 13.79
CA PHE A 181 3.86 -3.94 14.26
C PHE A 181 2.88 -4.38 15.37
N ARG A 182 2.52 -3.46 16.28
CA ARG A 182 1.59 -3.76 17.38
C ARG A 182 0.23 -4.32 16.96
N VAL A 183 -0.21 -4.15 15.71
CA VAL A 183 -1.49 -4.65 15.19
C VAL A 183 -1.39 -5.44 13.87
N ILE A 184 -0.19 -5.60 13.29
CA ILE A 184 -0.05 -6.43 12.09
C ILE A 184 -0.43 -7.90 12.40
N PRO A 185 -1.08 -8.60 11.46
CA PRO A 185 -1.20 -10.06 11.51
C PRO A 185 0.17 -10.72 11.63
N TRP A 186 0.41 -11.40 12.75
CA TRP A 186 1.70 -12.04 13.05
C TRP A 186 1.60 -13.56 12.96
N SER A 187 2.61 -14.19 12.39
CA SER A 187 2.87 -15.63 12.43
C SER A 187 4.37 -15.88 12.36
N ASP A 188 4.88 -16.79 13.18
CA ASP A 188 6.28 -17.20 13.15
C ASP A 188 6.64 -18.00 11.88
N GLU A 189 5.63 -18.45 11.12
CA GLU A 189 5.81 -19.19 9.87
C GLU A 189 5.80 -18.28 8.62
N ALA A 190 5.14 -17.12 8.70
CA ALA A 190 5.10 -16.15 7.60
C ALA A 190 6.35 -15.29 7.60
N LYS A 191 6.70 -14.70 6.45
CA LYS A 191 7.88 -13.83 6.31
C LYS A 191 7.50 -12.36 6.21
N TYR A 192 8.29 -11.49 6.80
CA TYR A 192 8.05 -10.04 6.83
C TYR A 192 9.25 -9.29 6.29
N VAL A 193 9.11 -8.66 5.13
CA VAL A 193 10.09 -7.70 4.59
C VAL A 193 9.68 -6.32 5.06
N TYR A 194 10.42 -5.79 6.03
CA TYR A 194 10.23 -4.45 6.55
C TYR A 194 11.15 -3.43 5.88
N LEU A 195 10.58 -2.37 5.32
CA LEU A 195 11.34 -1.27 4.73
C LEU A 195 11.06 0.06 5.40
N THR A 196 12.13 0.77 5.71
CA THR A 196 12.12 2.14 6.21
C THR A 196 12.99 3.05 5.33
N ARG A 197 12.91 4.36 5.53
CA ARG A 197 13.60 5.38 4.72
C ARG A 197 13.86 6.59 5.60
N ASN A 198 14.94 7.33 5.38
CA ASN A 198 15.24 8.51 6.18
C ASN A 198 13.99 9.43 6.35
N PRO A 199 13.71 9.91 7.58
CA PRO A 199 12.45 10.57 7.90
C PRO A 199 12.23 11.87 7.12
N LYS A 200 13.30 12.58 6.73
CA LYS A 200 13.22 13.82 5.96
C LYS A 200 12.68 13.57 4.55
N ASP A 201 13.26 12.64 3.80
CA ASP A 201 12.74 12.27 2.48
C ASP A 201 11.39 11.57 2.55
N CYS A 202 11.15 10.77 3.60
CA CYS A 202 9.85 10.16 3.85
C CYS A 202 8.78 11.24 3.98
N CYS A 203 9.00 12.26 4.81
CA CYS A 203 8.09 13.39 5.00
C CYS A 203 7.77 14.11 3.68
N VAL A 204 8.79 14.49 2.90
CA VAL A 204 8.58 15.11 1.57
C VAL A 204 7.78 14.21 0.64
N SER A 205 8.14 12.92 0.58
CA SER A 205 7.43 11.99 -0.29
C SER A 205 5.99 11.77 0.14
N TYR A 206 5.68 11.93 1.43
CA TYR A 206 4.35 11.76 1.97
C TYR A 206 3.50 13.01 1.74
N TYR A 207 4.07 14.21 1.91
CA TYR A 207 3.42 15.45 1.52
C TYR A 207 2.90 15.40 0.07
N HIS A 208 3.78 15.10 -0.90
CA HIS A 208 3.38 15.03 -2.30
C HIS A 208 2.35 13.92 -2.55
N HIS A 209 2.44 12.80 -1.84
CA HIS A 209 1.43 11.74 -1.96
C HIS A 209 0.04 12.18 -1.48
N MET A 210 -0.04 12.94 -0.39
CA MET A 210 -1.30 13.46 0.14
C MET A 210 -1.83 14.61 -0.72
N LYS A 211 -0.93 15.45 -1.25
CA LYS A 211 -1.26 16.61 -2.08
C LYS A 211 -1.72 16.23 -3.49
N ASP A 212 -1.04 15.27 -4.11
CA ASP A 212 -1.24 14.92 -5.52
C ASP A 212 -2.39 13.91 -5.72
N LEU A 213 -2.92 13.31 -4.65
CA LEU A 213 -4.01 12.34 -4.70
C LEU A 213 -5.24 12.87 -3.95
N PRO A 214 -6.23 13.44 -4.68
CA PRO A 214 -7.38 14.16 -4.12
C PRO A 214 -8.20 13.39 -3.09
N PHE A 215 -8.20 12.07 -3.17
CA PHE A 215 -8.94 11.22 -2.23
C PHE A 215 -8.40 11.22 -0.81
N HIS A 216 -7.19 11.72 -0.60
CA HIS A 216 -6.68 11.96 0.73
C HIS A 216 -7.30 13.21 1.38
N GLY A 217 -7.92 14.09 0.59
CA GLY A 217 -8.60 15.30 1.09
C GLY A 217 -7.68 16.35 1.70
N PHE A 218 -6.36 16.22 1.55
CA PHE A 218 -5.38 17.16 2.09
C PHE A 218 -5.14 18.32 1.13
N ALA A 219 -5.42 19.54 1.58
CA ALA A 219 -5.28 20.75 0.76
C ALA A 219 -4.16 21.70 1.24
N GLY A 220 -3.52 21.42 2.37
CA GLY A 220 -2.45 22.24 2.94
C GLY A 220 -1.17 22.31 2.08
N ASP A 221 -0.23 23.15 2.53
CA ASP A 221 1.13 23.24 1.98
C ASP A 221 2.10 22.31 2.72
N PHE A 222 3.40 22.38 2.37
CA PHE A 222 4.42 21.57 3.02
C PHE A 222 4.60 21.91 4.50
N ASN A 223 4.41 23.18 4.90
CA ASN A 223 4.51 23.58 6.31
C ASN A 223 3.41 22.95 7.14
N ASN A 224 2.16 22.98 6.63
CA ASN A 224 1.03 22.32 7.27
C ASN A 224 1.30 20.81 7.40
N PHE A 225 1.76 20.18 6.33
CA PHE A 225 2.04 18.74 6.34
C PHE A 225 3.18 18.38 7.29
N PHE A 226 4.24 19.19 7.35
CA PHE A 226 5.35 18.98 8.26
C PHE A 226 4.89 18.93 9.72
N GLU A 227 4.01 19.86 10.15
CA GLU A 227 3.45 19.86 11.50
C GLU A 227 2.62 18.59 11.78
N LEU A 228 1.83 18.13 10.80
CA LEU A 228 1.09 16.87 10.93
C LEU A 228 2.04 15.66 11.03
N PHE A 229 3.08 15.62 10.19
CA PHE A 229 4.05 14.52 10.18
C PHE A 229 4.84 14.45 11.49
N ILE A 230 5.38 15.58 11.96
CA ILE A 230 6.19 15.60 13.18
C ILE A 230 5.35 15.38 14.45
N SER A 231 4.05 15.58 14.41
CA SER A 231 3.12 15.25 15.51
C SER A 231 2.50 13.86 15.40
N GLY A 232 2.76 13.11 14.32
CA GLY A 232 2.15 11.80 14.06
C GLY A 232 0.66 11.86 13.69
N ASN A 233 0.15 13.04 13.32
CA ASN A 233 -1.25 13.27 12.94
C ASN A 233 -1.54 12.95 11.46
N VAL A 234 -0.83 11.98 10.89
CA VAL A 234 -0.98 11.46 9.52
C VAL A 234 -1.50 10.01 9.56
N ASP A 235 -1.84 9.41 8.40
CA ASP A 235 -2.26 8.01 8.40
C ASP A 235 -1.12 7.11 8.90
N PHE A 236 -1.50 6.05 9.62
CA PHE A 236 -0.62 5.09 10.28
C PHE A 236 0.22 5.65 11.43
N GLY A 237 0.05 6.94 11.77
CA GLY A 237 0.53 7.54 13.01
C GLY A 237 1.95 8.08 12.96
N ASP A 238 2.65 8.00 14.09
CA ASP A 238 4.02 8.52 14.23
C ASP A 238 5.04 7.63 13.52
N TYR A 239 5.87 8.25 12.68
CA TYR A 239 6.94 7.58 11.94
C TYR A 239 7.92 6.83 12.86
N PHE A 240 8.31 7.43 13.98
CA PHE A 240 9.34 6.87 14.86
C PHE A 240 8.79 5.70 15.66
N ASP A 241 7.55 5.78 16.17
CA ASP A 241 6.85 4.64 16.76
C ASP A 241 6.84 3.45 15.79
N HIS A 242 6.42 3.69 14.54
CA HIS A 242 6.34 2.64 13.54
C HIS A 242 7.69 1.97 13.27
N VAL A 243 8.77 2.75 13.14
CA VAL A 243 10.11 2.20 12.90
C VAL A 243 10.65 1.46 14.12
N LEU A 244 10.52 2.04 15.32
CA LEU A 244 11.05 1.44 16.55
C LEU A 244 10.36 0.11 16.87
N GLU A 245 9.03 0.04 16.73
CA GLU A 245 8.29 -1.21 16.95
C GLU A 245 8.82 -2.32 16.02
N TRP A 246 9.03 -2.06 14.74
CA TRP A 246 9.61 -3.05 13.81
C TRP A 246 11.08 -3.36 14.06
N TYR A 247 11.84 -2.37 14.56
CA TYR A 247 13.25 -2.51 14.83
C TYR A 247 13.54 -3.43 16.02
N GLU A 248 12.63 -3.52 16.99
CA GLU A 248 12.68 -4.52 18.06
C GLU A 248 12.71 -5.96 17.52
N HIS A 249 12.05 -6.19 16.37
CA HIS A 249 11.91 -7.49 15.71
C HIS A 249 12.90 -7.73 14.57
N ARG A 250 13.85 -6.82 14.34
CA ARG A 250 14.78 -6.89 13.19
C ARG A 250 15.65 -8.15 13.14
N ASN A 251 15.83 -8.80 14.29
CA ASN A 251 16.65 -10.01 14.43
C ASN A 251 15.81 -11.29 14.48
N ASP A 252 14.48 -11.18 14.39
CA ASP A 252 13.62 -12.35 14.29
C ASP A 252 13.89 -13.06 12.96
N PRO A 253 13.95 -14.41 12.93
CA PRO A 253 14.38 -15.16 11.76
C PRO A 253 13.45 -15.00 10.54
N ASN A 254 12.21 -14.57 10.79
CA ASN A 254 11.20 -14.31 9.79
C ASN A 254 11.00 -12.82 9.48
N VAL A 255 11.94 -11.95 9.89
CA VAL A 255 11.93 -10.50 9.58
C VAL A 255 13.20 -10.13 8.80
N LEU A 256 13.01 -9.46 7.67
CA LEU A 256 14.07 -8.80 6.91
C LEU A 256 13.89 -7.29 7.07
N PHE A 257 14.71 -6.68 7.92
CA PHE A 257 14.79 -5.23 8.06
C PHE A 257 15.76 -4.64 7.02
N MET A 258 15.29 -3.66 6.26
CA MET A 258 16.06 -2.98 5.22
C MET A 258 15.71 -1.50 5.14
N THR A 259 16.60 -0.73 4.52
CA THR A 259 16.37 0.69 4.23
C THR A 259 16.25 0.95 2.73
N TYR A 260 15.45 1.95 2.37
CA TYR A 260 15.37 2.46 1.00
C TYR A 260 16.74 2.89 0.48
N GLU A 261 17.59 3.45 1.36
CA GLU A 261 18.91 3.91 0.99
C GLU A 261 19.87 2.77 0.64
N GLU A 262 19.87 1.66 1.39
CA GLU A 262 20.61 0.44 1.03
C GLU A 262 20.19 -0.07 -0.37
N MET A 263 18.87 -0.10 -0.64
CA MET A 263 18.37 -0.51 -1.96
C MET A 263 18.84 0.42 -3.07
N LYS A 264 18.97 1.72 -2.79
CA LYS A 264 19.42 2.71 -3.78
C LYS A 264 20.92 2.66 -4.04
N GLU A 265 21.72 2.34 -3.03
CA GLU A 265 23.17 2.24 -3.14
C GLU A 265 23.61 0.99 -3.89
N ASP A 266 23.00 -0.15 -3.56
CA ASP A 266 23.27 -1.42 -4.23
C ASP A 266 21.96 -2.19 -4.50
N PRO A 267 21.27 -1.87 -5.61
CA PRO A 267 20.02 -2.54 -5.96
C PRO A 267 20.17 -4.04 -6.16
N GLU A 268 21.32 -4.49 -6.67
CA GLU A 268 21.58 -5.90 -6.94
C GLU A 268 21.69 -6.69 -5.63
N ALA A 269 22.52 -6.21 -4.69
CA ALA A 269 22.64 -6.82 -3.37
C ALA A 269 21.31 -6.82 -2.61
N ALA A 270 20.53 -5.74 -2.71
CA ALA A 270 19.21 -5.65 -2.10
C ALA A 270 18.22 -6.69 -2.67
N ILE A 271 18.17 -6.86 -4.00
CA ILE A 271 17.34 -7.88 -4.67
C ILE A 271 17.75 -9.28 -4.22
N LEU A 272 19.05 -9.59 -4.22
CA LEU A 272 19.56 -10.90 -3.80
C LEU A 272 19.30 -11.16 -2.31
N LYS A 273 19.38 -10.14 -1.45
CA LYS A 273 19.05 -10.23 -0.02
C LYS A 273 17.57 -10.57 0.18
N MET A 274 16.66 -9.88 -0.53
CA MET A 274 15.23 -10.21 -0.51
C MET A 274 14.96 -11.62 -1.02
N ALA A 275 15.58 -12.02 -2.14
CA ALA A 275 15.42 -13.34 -2.71
C ALA A 275 15.88 -14.46 -1.76
N SER A 276 17.04 -14.28 -1.11
CA SER A 276 17.60 -15.25 -0.15
C SER A 276 16.67 -15.42 1.06
N PHE A 277 16.16 -14.30 1.56
CA PHE A 277 15.25 -14.28 2.69
C PHE A 277 13.93 -15.00 2.38
N ILE A 278 13.30 -14.73 1.23
CA ILE A 278 12.01 -15.35 0.88
C ILE A 278 12.15 -16.79 0.40
N GLY A 279 13.29 -17.20 -0.17
CA GLY A 279 13.59 -18.59 -0.49
C GLY A 279 14.90 -18.76 -1.25
N GLU A 280 15.90 -19.34 -0.59
CA GLU A 280 17.25 -19.52 -1.14
C GLU A 280 17.26 -20.39 -2.41
N GLU A 281 16.72 -21.61 -2.35
CA GLU A 281 16.71 -22.53 -3.49
C GLU A 281 15.70 -22.11 -4.57
N GLN A 282 14.56 -21.59 -4.16
CA GLN A 282 13.46 -21.25 -5.07
C GLN A 282 13.73 -19.95 -5.82
N TYR A 283 14.35 -18.96 -5.19
CA TYR A 283 14.42 -17.61 -5.73
C TYR A 283 15.86 -17.08 -5.84
N ALA A 284 16.66 -17.17 -4.78
CA ALA A 284 18.00 -16.58 -4.80
C ALA A 284 18.94 -17.30 -5.77
N LYS A 285 19.00 -18.64 -5.68
CA LYS A 285 19.87 -19.47 -6.51
C LYS A 285 19.57 -19.31 -8.02
N PRO A 286 18.32 -19.36 -8.50
CA PRO A 286 18.03 -19.07 -9.90
C PRO A 286 18.48 -17.69 -10.39
N LEU A 287 18.43 -16.66 -9.53
CA LEU A 287 18.92 -15.32 -9.90
C LEU A 287 20.44 -15.25 -9.95
N ARG A 288 21.15 -16.02 -9.11
CA ARG A 288 22.63 -16.08 -9.12
C ARG A 288 23.18 -16.92 -10.26
N GLU A 289 22.52 -18.02 -10.61
CA GLU A 289 22.96 -18.96 -11.64
C GLU A 289 22.61 -18.49 -13.06
N ASP A 290 21.56 -17.69 -13.21
CA ASP A 290 21.15 -17.11 -14.49
C ASP A 290 21.16 -15.56 -14.43
N PRO A 291 22.26 -14.94 -14.88
CA PRO A 291 22.40 -13.48 -14.87
C PRO A 291 21.33 -12.74 -15.67
N ALA A 292 20.67 -13.39 -16.64
CA ALA A 292 19.59 -12.76 -17.40
C ALA A 292 18.37 -12.49 -16.52
N LYS A 293 18.05 -13.39 -15.59
CA LYS A 293 16.93 -13.21 -14.65
C LYS A 293 17.18 -12.05 -13.71
N LEU A 294 18.36 -11.99 -13.09
CA LEU A 294 18.74 -10.88 -12.23
C LEU A 294 18.73 -9.53 -12.97
N LYS A 295 19.27 -9.51 -14.20
CA LYS A 295 19.22 -8.34 -15.08
C LYS A 295 17.79 -7.89 -15.36
N ASN A 296 16.86 -8.82 -15.60
CA ASN A 296 15.47 -8.48 -15.82
C ASN A 296 14.82 -7.89 -14.55
N VAL A 297 15.07 -8.48 -13.37
CA VAL A 297 14.58 -7.91 -12.10
C VAL A 297 15.11 -6.49 -11.92
N LEU A 298 16.40 -6.25 -12.18
CA LEU A 298 17.02 -4.92 -12.11
C LEU A 298 16.40 -3.93 -13.10
N GLU A 299 16.22 -4.31 -14.36
CA GLU A 299 15.68 -3.44 -15.41
C GLU A 299 14.21 -3.08 -15.13
N TYR A 300 13.37 -4.09 -14.89
CA TYR A 300 11.93 -3.87 -14.70
C TYR A 300 11.61 -3.21 -13.35
N SER A 301 12.44 -3.39 -12.33
CA SER A 301 12.31 -2.65 -11.06
C SER A 301 13.05 -1.31 -11.05
N SER A 302 13.73 -0.92 -12.14
CA SER A 302 14.43 0.36 -12.19
C SER A 302 13.46 1.54 -12.06
N PHE A 303 13.94 2.64 -11.46
CA PHE A 303 13.13 3.86 -11.34
C PHE A 303 12.59 4.34 -12.69
N LYS A 304 13.41 4.26 -13.75
CA LYS A 304 13.02 4.67 -15.10
C LYS A 304 11.86 3.83 -15.62
N HIS A 305 11.96 2.50 -15.50
CA HIS A 305 10.92 1.60 -15.95
C HIS A 305 9.63 1.80 -15.14
N MET A 306 9.74 1.75 -13.81
CA MET A 306 8.59 1.92 -12.92
C MET A 306 7.91 3.27 -13.09
N LYS A 307 8.67 4.35 -13.34
CA LYS A 307 8.10 5.68 -13.56
C LYS A 307 7.15 5.70 -14.75
N VAL A 308 7.54 5.09 -15.87
CA VAL A 308 6.66 4.97 -17.03
C VAL A 308 5.48 4.05 -16.71
N ALA A 309 5.76 2.84 -16.24
CA ALA A 309 4.74 1.81 -16.02
C ALA A 309 3.62 2.25 -15.06
N PHE A 310 3.99 2.81 -13.90
CA PHE A 310 3.02 3.21 -12.87
C PHE A 310 2.33 4.53 -13.19
N ASN A 311 3.04 5.53 -13.70
CA ASN A 311 2.39 6.82 -13.98
C ASN A 311 1.39 6.68 -15.13
N THR A 312 1.73 5.95 -16.20
CA THR A 312 0.77 5.62 -17.28
C THR A 312 -0.35 4.71 -16.79
N GLY A 313 -0.06 3.78 -15.87
CA GLY A 313 -1.05 2.89 -15.28
C GLY A 313 -2.10 3.63 -14.43
N MET A 314 -1.63 4.51 -13.53
CA MET A 314 -2.49 5.33 -12.67
C MET A 314 -3.28 6.34 -13.50
N ASP A 315 -2.65 6.96 -14.52
CA ASP A 315 -3.34 7.84 -15.47
C ASP A 315 -4.54 7.13 -16.10
N LYS A 316 -4.31 5.96 -16.70
CA LYS A 316 -5.38 5.14 -17.28
C LYS A 316 -6.47 4.83 -16.25
N LEU A 317 -6.09 4.42 -15.04
CA LEU A 317 -7.02 4.06 -13.97
C LEU A 317 -7.93 5.23 -13.55
N PHE A 318 -7.38 6.44 -13.41
CA PHE A 318 -8.14 7.63 -13.02
C PHE A 318 -9.00 8.20 -14.15
N HIS A 319 -8.71 7.86 -15.40
CA HIS A 319 -9.49 8.27 -16.57
C HIS A 319 -10.48 7.19 -17.06
N MET A 320 -10.59 6.05 -16.36
CA MET A 320 -11.55 5.00 -16.72
C MET A 320 -12.98 5.49 -16.51
N THR A 321 -13.83 5.27 -17.51
CA THR A 321 -15.27 5.52 -17.39
C THR A 321 -15.94 4.44 -16.54
N GLU A 322 -17.19 4.67 -16.10
CA GLU A 322 -17.99 3.62 -15.46
C GLU A 322 -18.19 2.40 -16.35
N GLU A 323 -18.31 2.63 -17.66
CA GLU A 323 -18.39 1.57 -18.65
C GLU A 323 -17.07 0.76 -18.69
N ASP A 324 -15.92 1.41 -18.63
CA ASP A 324 -14.62 0.71 -18.60
C ASP A 324 -14.42 -0.06 -17.29
N LEU A 325 -14.81 0.52 -16.16
CA LEU A 325 -14.77 -0.16 -14.85
C LEU A 325 -15.69 -1.38 -14.83
N SER A 326 -16.85 -1.33 -15.51
CA SER A 326 -17.79 -2.44 -15.60
C SER A 326 -17.27 -3.60 -16.46
N LYS A 327 -16.35 -3.31 -17.41
CA LYS A 327 -15.72 -4.31 -18.29
C LYS A 327 -14.56 -5.05 -17.61
N ILE A 328 -14.05 -4.52 -16.50
CA ILE A 328 -12.98 -5.16 -15.72
C ILE A 328 -13.60 -5.86 -14.53
N ASP A 329 -13.32 -7.16 -14.39
CA ASP A 329 -13.72 -7.89 -13.19
C ASP A 329 -12.77 -7.59 -12.03
N PHE A 330 -12.99 -6.44 -11.39
CA PHE A 330 -12.32 -6.10 -10.15
C PHE A 330 -12.86 -6.95 -8.98
N PRO A 331 -12.02 -7.32 -8.00
CA PRO A 331 -12.51 -7.81 -6.71
C PRO A 331 -13.52 -6.81 -6.12
N ASP A 332 -14.57 -7.31 -5.46
CA ASP A 332 -15.66 -6.49 -4.92
C ASP A 332 -15.15 -5.37 -4.01
N GLU A 333 -14.06 -5.61 -3.29
CA GLU A 333 -13.42 -4.69 -2.37
C GLU A 333 -12.81 -3.48 -3.11
N VAL A 334 -12.24 -3.73 -4.29
CA VAL A 334 -11.72 -2.68 -5.17
C VAL A 334 -12.86 -1.88 -5.78
N LYS A 335 -13.96 -2.53 -6.19
CA LYS A 335 -15.19 -1.85 -6.65
C LYS A 335 -15.76 -0.93 -5.57
N LYS A 336 -15.83 -1.42 -4.32
CA LYS A 336 -16.26 -0.64 -3.14
C LYS A 336 -15.33 0.53 -2.84
N LEU A 337 -14.01 0.35 -2.99
CA LEU A 337 -13.06 1.45 -2.87
C LEU A 337 -13.37 2.54 -3.91
N PHE A 338 -13.51 2.19 -5.19
CA PHE A 338 -13.85 3.16 -6.23
C PHE A 338 -15.16 3.90 -5.96
N ALA A 339 -16.19 3.20 -5.47
CA ALA A 339 -17.45 3.83 -5.08
C ALA A 339 -17.25 4.86 -3.94
N ARG A 340 -16.53 4.49 -2.87
CA ARG A 340 -16.22 5.41 -1.76
C ARG A 340 -15.35 6.59 -2.18
N LEU A 341 -14.40 6.35 -3.09
CA LEU A 341 -13.59 7.41 -3.67
C LEU A 341 -14.49 8.42 -4.40
N LYS A 342 -15.44 7.96 -5.21
CA LYS A 342 -16.40 8.86 -5.89
C LYS A 342 -17.31 9.63 -4.94
N GLU A 343 -17.73 9.02 -3.82
CA GLU A 343 -18.60 9.66 -2.83
C GLU A 343 -17.88 10.70 -1.97
N ASN A 344 -16.64 10.42 -1.57
CA ASN A 344 -15.89 11.24 -0.61
C ASN A 344 -14.88 12.20 -1.25
N VAL A 345 -14.56 12.01 -2.52
CA VAL A 345 -13.74 12.97 -3.27
C VAL A 345 -14.69 14.08 -3.76
N PRO A 346 -14.54 15.34 -3.32
CA PRO A 346 -15.28 16.44 -3.93
C PRO A 346 -14.98 16.44 -5.43
N GLN A 347 -16.02 16.42 -6.26
CA GLN A 347 -15.97 16.37 -7.74
C GLN A 347 -14.70 17.03 -8.28
N VAL A 348 -13.64 16.24 -8.51
CA VAL A 348 -12.37 16.82 -8.94
C VAL A 348 -12.60 17.23 -10.37
N SER A 349 -12.53 18.53 -10.63
CA SER A 349 -12.71 19.09 -11.98
C SER A 349 -11.62 18.63 -12.96
N ALA A 350 -10.53 18.03 -12.44
CA ALA A 350 -9.46 17.45 -13.23
C ALA A 350 -8.89 16.18 -12.55
N PRO A 351 -8.48 15.17 -13.32
CA PRO A 351 -7.81 13.99 -12.79
C PRO A 351 -6.50 14.38 -12.09
N PRO A 352 -6.09 13.63 -11.04
CA PRO A 352 -4.86 13.91 -10.31
C PRO A 352 -3.63 13.89 -11.22
N PRO A 353 -2.60 14.69 -10.91
CA PRO A 353 -1.34 14.61 -11.63
C PRO A 353 -0.77 13.18 -11.54
N THR A 354 -0.33 12.67 -12.67
CA THR A 354 0.08 11.26 -12.87
C THR A 354 1.39 10.89 -12.19
N ASN A 355 1.95 11.75 -11.35
CA ASN A 355 3.34 11.68 -10.89
C ASN A 355 3.54 10.80 -9.64
N PHE A 356 2.90 9.63 -9.60
CA PHE A 356 2.99 8.69 -8.46
C PHE A 356 4.43 8.26 -8.18
N VAL A 357 5.18 7.92 -9.23
CA VAL A 357 6.63 7.72 -9.18
C VAL A 357 7.33 9.04 -9.47
N ARG A 358 7.56 9.81 -8.40
CA ARG A 358 7.99 11.22 -8.45
C ARG A 358 9.45 11.40 -8.86
N LYS A 359 10.39 11.21 -7.91
CA LYS A 359 11.85 11.41 -8.10
C LYS A 359 12.72 10.20 -7.80
N GLY A 360 12.38 9.36 -6.82
CA GLY A 360 13.14 8.14 -6.51
C GLY A 360 14.61 8.36 -6.13
N ILE A 361 14.94 9.52 -5.56
CA ILE A 361 16.29 9.91 -5.11
C ILE A 361 16.36 10.04 -3.59
N ILE A 362 17.58 10.01 -3.06
CA ILE A 362 17.89 10.35 -1.67
C ILE A 362 18.29 11.83 -1.61
N GLY A 363 17.84 12.55 -0.56
CA GLY A 363 18.25 13.93 -0.29
C GLY A 363 17.37 15.00 -0.94
N ASP A 364 16.20 14.64 -1.47
CA ASP A 364 15.28 15.64 -2.05
C ASP A 364 14.65 16.54 -0.97
N TRP A 365 14.70 16.10 0.29
CA TRP A 365 14.30 16.90 1.44
C TRP A 365 14.99 18.26 1.51
N LYS A 366 16.24 18.38 1.03
CA LYS A 366 17.00 19.64 1.01
C LYS A 366 16.35 20.74 0.18
N ASN A 367 15.45 20.36 -0.74
CA ASN A 367 14.72 21.29 -1.60
C ASN A 367 13.37 21.74 -1.00
N HIS A 368 13.00 21.26 0.18
CA HIS A 368 11.66 21.47 0.76
C HIS A 368 11.72 21.96 2.20
N PHE A 369 12.63 21.41 3.01
CA PHE A 369 12.77 21.79 4.41
C PHE A 369 13.41 23.16 4.55
N THR A 370 12.87 23.97 5.45
CA THR A 370 13.63 25.09 6.03
C THR A 370 14.67 24.57 7.02
N GLU A 371 15.67 25.38 7.35
CA GLU A 371 16.68 25.04 8.37
C GLU A 371 16.02 24.69 9.72
N GLU A 372 14.99 25.44 10.11
CA GLU A 372 14.26 25.24 11.36
C GLU A 372 13.48 23.92 11.36
N GLN A 373 12.78 23.59 10.27
CA GLN A 373 12.09 22.31 10.14
C GLN A 373 13.07 21.14 10.18
N SER A 374 14.22 21.30 9.50
CA SER A 374 15.28 20.29 9.49
C SER A 374 15.76 20.04 10.91
N LYS A 375 16.11 21.11 11.63
CA LYS A 375 16.59 21.06 13.01
C LYS A 375 15.58 20.40 13.95
N ARG A 376 14.30 20.77 13.88
CA ARG A 376 13.23 20.16 14.69
C ARG A 376 13.10 18.65 14.44
N LEU A 377 13.21 18.22 13.20
CA LEU A 377 13.17 16.79 12.88
C LEU A 377 14.44 16.07 13.33
N ASP A 378 15.61 16.71 13.24
CA ASP A 378 16.88 16.17 13.71
C ASP A 378 16.88 15.99 15.24
N GLU A 379 16.35 16.98 15.98
CA GLU A 379 16.16 16.91 17.43
C GLU A 379 15.22 15.77 17.81
N LYS A 380 14.05 15.67 17.16
CA LYS A 380 13.13 14.56 17.39
C LYS A 380 13.76 13.21 17.02
N PHE A 381 14.51 13.12 15.92
CA PHE A 381 15.20 11.90 15.53
C PHE A 381 16.23 11.48 16.59
N ALA A 382 17.04 12.41 17.07
CA ALA A 382 18.02 12.15 18.12
C ALA A 382 17.37 11.70 19.43
N GLU A 383 16.28 12.36 19.84
CA GLU A 383 15.50 11.99 21.03
C GLU A 383 14.89 10.60 20.89
N ARG A 384 14.20 10.33 19.79
CA ARG A 384 13.42 9.09 19.60
C ARG A 384 14.30 7.87 19.36
N MET A 385 15.45 8.03 18.71
CA MET A 385 16.36 6.91 18.42
C MET A 385 17.42 6.70 19.49
N GLN A 386 17.42 7.52 20.56
CA GLN A 386 18.42 7.46 21.61
C GLN A 386 18.56 6.05 22.21
N GLY A 387 19.79 5.55 22.32
CA GLY A 387 20.09 4.24 22.87
C GLY A 387 19.89 3.07 21.90
N THR A 388 19.59 3.33 20.63
CA THR A 388 19.43 2.30 19.58
C THR A 388 20.54 2.39 18.53
N GLU A 389 20.78 1.33 17.76
CA GLU A 389 21.75 1.39 16.64
C GLU A 389 21.20 2.24 15.46
N LEU A 390 19.91 2.62 15.51
CA LEU A 390 19.28 3.52 14.54
C LEU A 390 19.82 4.95 14.62
N GLU A 391 20.40 5.40 15.74
CA GLU A 391 20.96 6.75 15.89
C GLU A 391 21.92 7.12 14.75
N SER A 392 22.67 6.13 14.25
CA SER A 392 23.62 6.32 13.16
C SER A 392 23.10 5.96 11.77
N LEU A 393 21.94 5.31 11.67
CA LEU A 393 21.48 4.66 10.43
C LEU A 393 21.44 5.63 9.25
N TRP A 394 20.94 6.85 9.46
CA TRP A 394 20.78 7.86 8.41
C TRP A 394 21.70 9.07 8.52
N LYS A 395 22.72 9.05 9.39
CA LYS A 395 23.65 10.19 9.56
C LYS A 395 24.30 10.64 8.25
N LYS A 396 24.51 9.73 7.29
CA LYS A 396 25.07 10.08 5.97
C LYS A 396 24.07 10.71 4.98
N TYR A 397 22.77 10.68 5.28
CA TYR A 397 21.71 11.13 4.37
C TYR A 397 20.88 12.32 4.90
N MET A 398 20.96 12.59 6.20
CA MET A 398 20.22 13.65 6.90
C MET A 398 21.03 14.90 7.15
#